data_AF-N6TM28-F1
#
_entry.id   AF-N6TM28-F1
#
_cell.length_a   1.000
_cell.length_b   1.000
_cell.length_c   1.000
_cell.angle_alpha   90.00
_cell.angle_beta   90.00
_cell.angle_gamma   90.00
#
_symmetry.space_group_name_H-M   'P 1'
#
loop_
_entity.id
_entity.type
_entity.pdbx_description
1 polymer ?
#
loop_
_entity_poly.entity_id
_entity_poly.type
_entity_poly.pdbx_seq_one_letter_code
_entity_poly.pdbx_strand_id
1 'polypeptide(L)'
;MGFKKVTHVIFDLDGLVLDSESGYEKIMQAMAEGYGKKYTPDVKFKLLGTTETDSAKIFIRELDLPVSLEDCLEDYYRRIAAELSNPPFMPGAKRLIQHLAANNVPIAIATSSGEKTFKIKTQNHQDIIKLFHHIVCGSNNPEVKNGKPAPDIFLICASKFPDKPDPEQILVFEDSPNGMRAGVAAGMQTVLVPDKGVGEELRKPATLVLDSLELFQPELFGLPAF
;
A
#
# COMPACT_ATOMS: atom_id res chain seq x y z
N MET A 1 -5.80 24.28 7.22
CA MET A 1 -6.96 23.75 6.45
C MET A 1 -7.54 22.62 7.26
N GLY A 2 -8.86 22.62 7.49
CA GLY A 2 -9.53 21.55 8.23
C GLY A 2 -9.77 20.31 7.36
N PHE A 3 -10.06 19.18 7.98
CA PHE A 3 -10.46 17.95 7.29
C PHE A 3 -11.79 18.15 6.55
N LYS A 4 -11.89 17.62 5.32
CA LYS A 4 -13.14 17.61 4.54
C LYS A 4 -13.93 16.33 4.82
N LYS A 5 -15.24 16.41 4.66
CA LYS A 5 -16.12 15.24 4.73
C LYS A 5 -15.84 14.28 3.57
N VAL A 6 -15.72 13.00 3.87
CA VAL A 6 -15.54 11.91 2.89
C VAL A 6 -16.72 10.94 2.94
N THR A 7 -16.91 10.19 1.86
CA THR A 7 -17.93 9.16 1.73
C THR A 7 -17.35 7.78 1.43
N HIS A 8 -16.13 7.72 0.88
CA HIS A 8 -15.46 6.50 0.45
C HIS A 8 -14.07 6.40 1.07
N VAL A 9 -13.60 5.16 1.24
CA VAL A 9 -12.25 4.90 1.75
C VAL A 9 -11.50 3.94 0.83
N ILE A 10 -10.27 4.28 0.47
CA ILE A 10 -9.36 3.38 -0.25
C ILE A 10 -8.17 3.08 0.65
N PHE A 11 -7.88 1.81 0.84
CA PHE A 11 -6.74 1.35 1.62
C PHE A 11 -5.63 0.90 0.67
N ASP A 12 -4.38 1.27 0.97
CA ASP A 12 -3.28 0.41 0.57
C ASP A 12 -3.33 -0.95 1.32
N LEU A 13 -2.55 -1.93 0.91
CA LEU A 13 -2.49 -3.23 1.55
C LEU A 13 -1.21 -3.42 2.37
N ASP A 14 -0.07 -3.13 1.76
CA ASP A 14 1.24 -3.58 2.18
C ASP A 14 1.84 -2.58 3.17
N GLY A 15 2.21 -3.04 4.36
CA GLY A 15 2.66 -2.13 5.43
C GLY A 15 1.54 -1.34 6.10
N LEU A 16 0.31 -1.37 5.56
CA LEU A 16 -0.85 -0.66 6.11
C LEU A 16 -1.95 -1.57 6.66
N VAL A 17 -2.46 -2.50 5.87
CA VAL A 17 -3.49 -3.45 6.31
C VAL A 17 -2.82 -4.72 6.85
N LEU A 18 -1.79 -5.18 6.15
CA LEU A 18 -0.99 -6.34 6.50
C LEU A 18 0.47 -5.93 6.72
N ASP A 19 1.12 -6.50 7.73
CA ASP A 19 2.56 -6.39 7.96
C ASP A 19 3.30 -7.33 6.99
N SER A 20 3.27 -6.98 5.70
CA SER A 20 4.01 -7.67 4.64
C SER A 20 5.43 -7.11 4.46
N GLU A 21 5.70 -5.89 4.92
CA GLU A 21 7.02 -5.25 4.84
C GLU A 21 8.11 -6.06 5.54
N SER A 22 7.78 -6.70 6.67
CA SER A 22 8.70 -7.62 7.37
C SER A 22 9.12 -8.81 6.50
N GLY A 23 8.21 -9.32 5.65
CA GLY A 23 8.50 -10.39 4.70
C GLY A 23 9.29 -9.89 3.49
N TYR A 24 8.91 -8.73 2.94
CA TYR A 24 9.65 -8.10 1.84
C TYR A 24 11.09 -7.80 2.24
N GLU A 25 11.33 -7.28 3.44
CA GLU A 25 12.67 -6.99 3.94
C GLU A 25 13.57 -8.23 3.96
N LYS A 26 13.05 -9.38 4.43
CA LYS A 26 13.78 -10.66 4.40
C LYS A 26 14.10 -11.12 2.98
N ILE A 27 13.14 -11.01 2.06
CA ILE A 27 13.34 -11.37 0.65
C ILE A 27 14.46 -10.52 0.05
N MET A 28 14.36 -9.19 0.16
CA MET A 28 15.30 -8.26 -0.44
C MET A 28 16.69 -8.36 0.20
N GLN A 29 16.77 -8.59 1.51
CA GLN A 29 18.02 -8.84 2.21
C GLN A 29 18.70 -10.12 1.70
N ALA A 30 17.98 -11.25 1.64
CA ALA A 30 18.53 -12.52 1.18
C ALA A 30 18.98 -12.46 -0.29
N MET A 31 18.24 -11.75 -1.15
CA MET A 31 18.64 -11.51 -2.53
C MET A 31 19.93 -10.67 -2.60
N ALA A 32 20.01 -9.57 -1.85
CA ALA A 32 21.19 -8.71 -1.84
C ALA A 32 22.45 -9.45 -1.33
N GLU A 33 22.30 -10.25 -0.28
CA GLU A 33 23.38 -11.08 0.29
C GLU A 33 23.91 -12.10 -0.72
N GLY A 34 23.04 -12.67 -1.56
CA GLY A 34 23.44 -13.57 -2.66
C GLY A 34 24.40 -12.95 -3.67
N TYR A 35 24.42 -11.62 -3.80
CA TYR A 35 25.36 -10.86 -4.63
C TYR A 35 26.48 -10.19 -3.83
N GLY A 36 26.62 -10.49 -2.53
CA GLY A 36 27.59 -9.85 -1.64
C GLY A 36 27.30 -8.37 -1.39
N LYS A 37 26.06 -7.93 -1.59
CA LYS A 37 25.59 -6.54 -1.36
C LYS A 37 24.80 -6.48 -0.05
N LYS A 38 24.51 -5.26 0.40
CA LYS A 38 23.68 -5.00 1.58
C LYS A 38 22.40 -4.29 1.18
N TYR A 39 21.27 -4.79 1.68
CA TYR A 39 20.00 -4.08 1.60
C TYR A 39 19.96 -3.00 2.69
N THR A 40 20.08 -1.73 2.31
CA THR A 40 20.15 -0.60 3.25
C THR A 40 18.78 0.08 3.41
N PRO A 41 18.57 0.85 4.50
CA PRO A 41 17.36 1.65 4.67
C PRO A 41 17.08 2.60 3.50
N ASP A 42 18.13 3.21 2.93
CA ASP A 42 17.98 4.11 1.78
C ASP A 42 17.42 3.40 0.55
N VAL A 43 17.84 2.15 0.32
CA VAL A 43 17.28 1.32 -0.75
C VAL A 43 15.83 0.98 -0.40
N LYS A 44 15.56 0.48 0.82
CA LYS A 44 14.19 0.18 1.30
C LYS A 44 13.22 1.34 1.03
N PHE A 45 13.57 2.56 1.44
CA PHE A 45 12.70 3.72 1.25
C PHE A 45 12.42 4.09 -0.21
N LYS A 46 13.32 3.74 -1.14
CA LYS A 46 13.08 3.93 -2.59
C LYS A 46 12.12 2.89 -3.16
N LEU A 47 12.02 1.71 -2.54
CA LEU A 47 11.16 0.61 -2.98
C LEU A 47 9.74 0.70 -2.38
N LEU A 48 9.57 1.36 -1.23
CA LEU A 48 8.27 1.44 -0.56
C LEU A 48 7.19 1.99 -1.48
N GLY A 49 6.07 1.27 -1.56
CA GLY A 49 4.90 1.62 -2.37
C GLY A 49 5.08 1.45 -3.89
N THR A 50 6.24 1.04 -4.42
CA THR A 50 6.41 0.84 -5.87
C THR A 50 5.86 -0.50 -6.35
N THR A 51 5.62 -0.63 -7.66
CA THR A 51 5.21 -1.91 -8.26
C THR A 51 6.35 -2.94 -8.17
N GLU A 52 6.06 -4.23 -8.23
CA GLU A 52 7.05 -5.31 -8.15
C GLU A 52 8.15 -5.14 -9.22
N THR A 53 7.72 -4.77 -10.44
CA THR A 53 8.62 -4.50 -11.56
C THR A 53 9.50 -3.27 -11.31
N ASP A 54 8.94 -2.18 -10.79
CA ASP A 54 9.73 -0.97 -10.50
C ASP A 54 10.65 -1.17 -9.30
N SER A 55 10.20 -1.88 -8.26
CA SER A 55 11.02 -2.30 -7.13
C SER A 55 12.23 -3.10 -7.59
N ALA A 56 12.05 -4.07 -8.50
CA ALA A 56 13.15 -4.86 -9.05
C ALA A 56 14.14 -3.98 -9.86
N LYS A 57 13.65 -3.07 -10.72
CA LYS A 57 14.51 -2.12 -11.46
C LYS A 57 15.33 -1.23 -10.51
N ILE A 58 14.68 -0.69 -9.48
CA ILE A 58 15.34 0.16 -8.47
C ILE A 58 16.38 -0.68 -7.72
N PHE A 59 16.01 -1.87 -7.25
CA PHE A 59 16.90 -2.76 -6.51
C PHE A 59 18.17 -3.11 -7.29
N ILE A 60 18.03 -3.53 -8.56
CA ILE A 60 19.16 -3.83 -9.45
C ILE A 60 20.06 -2.61 -9.63
N ARG A 61 19.46 -1.44 -9.89
CA ARG A 61 20.19 -0.19 -10.13
C ARG A 61 20.93 0.29 -8.88
N GLU A 62 20.27 0.32 -7.73
CA GLU A 62 20.81 0.88 -6.49
C GLU A 62 21.90 0.02 -5.88
N LEU A 63 21.84 -1.30 -6.08
CA LEU A 63 22.85 -2.23 -5.59
C LEU A 63 23.90 -2.62 -6.64
N ASP A 64 23.75 -2.14 -7.88
CA ASP A 64 24.62 -2.48 -9.02
C ASP A 64 24.74 -4.01 -9.17
N LEU A 65 23.59 -4.67 -9.34
CA LEU A 65 23.49 -6.12 -9.42
C LEU A 65 23.72 -6.60 -10.86
N PRO A 66 24.59 -7.62 -11.07
CA PRO A 66 24.83 -8.20 -12.39
C PRO A 66 23.74 -9.25 -12.74
N VAL A 67 22.48 -8.84 -12.75
CA VAL A 67 21.32 -9.71 -13.00
C VAL A 67 20.34 -9.05 -13.96
N SER A 68 19.65 -9.84 -14.78
CA SER A 68 18.56 -9.34 -15.61
C SER A 68 17.33 -9.01 -14.75
N LEU A 69 16.45 -8.14 -15.27
CA LEU A 69 15.17 -7.86 -14.61
C LEU A 69 14.32 -9.13 -14.46
N GLU A 70 14.32 -9.99 -15.47
CA GLU A 70 13.53 -11.22 -15.50
C GLU A 70 14.01 -12.22 -14.43
N ASP A 71 15.31 -12.49 -14.36
CA ASP A 71 15.88 -13.40 -13.36
C ASP A 71 15.70 -12.87 -11.92
N CYS A 72 15.81 -11.54 -11.75
CA CYS A 72 15.57 -10.90 -10.45
C CYS A 72 14.11 -11.08 -10.00
N LEU A 73 13.15 -10.85 -10.90
CA LEU A 73 11.73 -11.05 -10.62
C LEU A 73 11.43 -12.53 -10.36
N GLU A 74 12.05 -13.45 -11.10
CA GLU A 74 11.86 -14.88 -10.88
C GLU A 74 12.34 -15.31 -9.48
N ASP A 75 13.53 -14.90 -9.06
CA ASP A 75 14.03 -15.19 -7.70
C ASP A 75 13.13 -14.55 -6.62
N TYR A 76 12.69 -13.31 -6.84
CA TYR A 76 11.73 -12.64 -5.96
C TYR A 76 10.43 -13.47 -5.81
N TYR A 77 9.80 -13.88 -6.93
CA TYR A 77 8.55 -14.63 -6.90
C TYR A 77 8.70 -16.02 -6.27
N ARG A 78 9.85 -16.69 -6.40
CA ARG A 78 10.12 -17.98 -5.74
C ARG A 78 10.12 -17.85 -4.21
N ARG A 79 10.43 -16.66 -3.67
CA ARG A 79 10.54 -16.42 -2.22
C ARG A 79 9.24 -15.92 -1.58
N ILE A 80 8.34 -15.31 -2.35
CA ILE A 80 7.08 -14.73 -1.84
C ILE A 80 6.29 -15.71 -0.98
N ALA A 81 6.08 -16.95 -1.46
CA ALA A 81 5.24 -17.91 -0.74
C ALA A 81 5.78 -18.26 0.66
N ALA A 82 7.11 -18.29 0.81
CA ALA A 82 7.75 -18.60 2.09
C ALA A 82 7.58 -17.46 3.10
N GLU A 83 7.76 -16.21 2.67
CA GLU A 83 7.81 -15.06 3.58
C GLU A 83 6.47 -14.31 3.72
N LEU A 84 5.53 -14.48 2.79
CA LEU A 84 4.33 -13.65 2.68
C LEU A 84 3.01 -14.45 2.67
N SER A 85 3.02 -15.72 3.06
CA SER A 85 1.81 -16.56 3.02
C SER A 85 0.76 -16.25 4.09
N ASN A 86 1.14 -15.57 5.18
CA ASN A 86 0.25 -15.25 6.29
C ASN A 86 0.76 -14.04 7.11
N PRO A 87 0.96 -12.86 6.49
CA PRO A 87 1.37 -11.67 7.23
C PRO A 87 0.30 -11.27 8.26
N PRO A 88 0.66 -10.89 9.50
CA PRO A 88 -0.33 -10.44 10.45
C PRO A 88 -0.96 -9.12 10.00
N PHE A 89 -2.11 -8.76 10.57
CA PHE A 89 -2.69 -7.45 10.35
C PHE A 89 -1.91 -6.38 11.10
N MET A 90 -1.83 -5.19 10.51
CA MET A 90 -1.31 -4.02 11.20
C MET A 90 -2.23 -3.63 12.38
N PRO A 91 -1.69 -3.04 13.45
CA PRO A 91 -2.48 -2.58 14.59
C PRO A 91 -3.62 -1.64 14.14
N GLY A 92 -4.84 -1.94 14.59
CA GLY A 92 -6.04 -1.16 14.28
C GLY A 92 -6.69 -1.44 12.92
N ALA A 93 -6.01 -2.12 11.97
CA ALA A 93 -6.52 -2.34 10.61
C ALA A 93 -7.87 -3.09 10.60
N LYS A 94 -7.94 -4.26 11.28
CA LYS A 94 -9.19 -5.04 11.37
C LYS A 94 -10.34 -4.22 11.96
N ARG A 95 -10.08 -3.53 13.08
CA ARG A 95 -11.09 -2.72 13.78
C ARG A 95 -11.66 -1.65 12.85
N LEU A 96 -10.79 -0.92 12.16
CA LEU A 96 -11.20 0.15 11.25
C LEU A 96 -12.01 -0.41 10.06
N ILE A 97 -11.52 -1.46 9.40
CA ILE A 97 -12.19 -2.06 8.24
C ILE A 97 -13.58 -2.59 8.62
N GLN A 98 -13.68 -3.34 9.73
CA GLN A 98 -14.94 -3.88 10.22
C GLN A 98 -15.92 -2.77 10.61
N HIS A 99 -15.43 -1.71 11.26
CA HIS A 99 -16.24 -0.57 11.65
C HIS A 99 -16.84 0.16 10.44
N LEU A 100 -16.03 0.46 9.43
CA LEU A 100 -16.47 1.12 8.20
C LEU A 100 -17.50 0.25 7.45
N ALA A 101 -17.23 -1.05 7.34
CA ALA A 101 -18.14 -1.99 6.69
C ALA A 101 -19.48 -2.11 7.44
N ALA A 102 -19.45 -2.21 8.77
CA ALA A 102 -20.66 -2.28 9.61
C ALA A 102 -21.54 -1.02 9.50
N ASN A 103 -20.92 0.11 9.18
CA ASN A 103 -21.61 1.38 8.96
C ASN A 103 -21.90 1.69 7.48
N ASN A 104 -21.75 0.70 6.59
CA ASN A 104 -22.01 0.82 5.15
C ASN A 104 -21.17 1.92 4.45
N VAL A 105 -19.98 2.22 4.96
CA VAL A 105 -19.02 3.08 4.25
C VAL A 105 -18.38 2.23 3.15
N PRO A 106 -18.45 2.61 1.86
CA PRO A 106 -17.80 1.86 0.80
C PRO A 106 -16.28 1.92 0.93
N ILE A 107 -15.67 0.74 0.97
CA ILE A 107 -14.22 0.59 1.11
C ILE A 107 -13.64 -0.27 -0.01
N ALA A 108 -12.43 0.05 -0.46
CA ALA A 108 -11.71 -0.70 -1.49
C ALA A 108 -10.21 -0.80 -1.18
N ILE A 109 -9.50 -1.70 -1.87
CA ILE A 109 -8.03 -1.83 -1.79
C ILE A 109 -7.40 -1.37 -3.11
N ALA A 110 -6.32 -0.60 -3.02
CA ALA A 110 -5.43 -0.23 -4.11
C ALA A 110 -3.97 -0.58 -3.75
N THR A 111 -3.48 -1.74 -4.22
CA THR A 111 -2.12 -2.24 -3.90
C THR A 111 -1.21 -2.20 -5.13
N SER A 112 0.06 -1.86 -4.93
CA SER A 112 1.08 -1.97 -5.98
C SER A 112 1.41 -3.42 -6.37
N SER A 113 1.03 -4.40 -5.55
CA SER A 113 1.28 -5.82 -5.80
C SER A 113 0.58 -6.34 -7.06
N GLY A 114 1.13 -7.40 -7.66
CA GLY A 114 0.44 -8.21 -8.65
C GLY A 114 -0.59 -9.14 -8.02
N GLU A 115 -1.55 -9.62 -8.83
CA GLU A 115 -2.65 -10.47 -8.34
C GLU A 115 -2.18 -11.76 -7.65
N LYS A 116 -1.09 -12.37 -8.14
CA LYS A 116 -0.54 -13.61 -7.55
C LYS A 116 -0.04 -13.34 -6.12
N THR A 117 0.75 -12.29 -5.95
CA THR A 117 1.28 -11.86 -4.65
C THR A 117 0.17 -11.43 -3.71
N PHE A 118 -0.83 -10.69 -4.20
CA PHE A 118 -2.03 -10.37 -3.43
C PHE A 118 -2.73 -11.62 -2.90
N LYS A 119 -2.97 -12.61 -3.75
CA LYS A 119 -3.63 -13.87 -3.36
C LYS A 119 -2.84 -14.63 -2.29
N ILE A 120 -1.52 -14.70 -2.43
CA ILE A 120 -0.65 -15.36 -1.45
C ILE A 120 -0.78 -14.69 -0.06
N LYS A 121 -0.70 -13.36 -0.02
CA LYS A 121 -0.80 -12.60 1.24
C LYS A 121 -2.15 -12.68 1.91
N THR A 122 -3.21 -12.81 1.12
CA THR A 122 -4.59 -12.69 1.62
C THR A 122 -5.31 -14.01 1.79
N GLN A 123 -4.71 -15.15 1.39
CA GLN A 123 -5.37 -16.46 1.41
C GLN A 123 -5.96 -16.84 2.78
N ASN A 124 -5.33 -16.39 3.87
CA ASN A 124 -5.74 -16.68 5.26
C ASN A 124 -6.55 -15.53 5.91
N HIS A 125 -6.97 -14.53 5.14
CA HIS A 125 -7.58 -13.29 5.63
C HIS A 125 -8.91 -12.97 4.93
N GLN A 126 -9.53 -13.99 4.32
CA GLN A 126 -10.74 -13.82 3.51
C GLN A 126 -11.94 -13.27 4.30
N ASP A 127 -11.97 -13.44 5.62
CA ASP A 127 -12.98 -12.87 6.51
C ASP A 127 -12.99 -11.34 6.49
N ILE A 128 -11.82 -10.71 6.37
CA ILE A 128 -11.68 -9.26 6.25
C ILE A 128 -11.69 -8.81 4.78
N ILE A 129 -11.00 -9.55 3.90
CA ILE A 129 -10.86 -9.16 2.49
C ILE A 129 -12.21 -9.10 1.75
N LYS A 130 -13.18 -9.95 2.13
CA LYS A 130 -14.53 -9.91 1.57
C LYS A 130 -15.35 -8.66 1.94
N LEU A 131 -14.89 -7.85 2.91
CA LEU A 131 -15.56 -6.61 3.30
C LEU A 131 -15.29 -5.46 2.33
N PHE A 132 -14.24 -5.57 1.52
CA PHE A 132 -13.93 -4.61 0.48
C PHE A 132 -14.85 -4.82 -0.72
N HIS A 133 -15.39 -3.71 -1.25
CA HIS A 133 -16.21 -3.74 -2.46
C HIS A 133 -15.42 -4.32 -3.64
N HIS A 134 -14.17 -3.89 -3.80
CA HIS A 134 -13.29 -4.37 -4.86
C HIS A 134 -11.81 -4.17 -4.48
N ILE A 135 -10.94 -4.81 -5.23
CA ILE A 135 -9.48 -4.74 -5.09
C ILE A 135 -8.89 -4.36 -6.45
N VAL A 136 -7.95 -3.42 -6.47
CA VAL A 136 -7.13 -3.10 -7.63
C VAL A 136 -5.67 -3.44 -7.33
N CYS A 137 -5.12 -4.36 -8.12
CA CYS A 137 -3.70 -4.73 -8.10
C CYS A 137 -2.94 -3.93 -9.17
N GLY A 138 -1.72 -3.48 -8.89
CA GLY A 138 -0.96 -2.56 -9.74
C GLY A 138 -0.01 -3.24 -10.73
N SER A 139 0.82 -4.19 -10.27
CA SER A 139 2.01 -4.66 -11.04
C SER A 139 1.71 -5.32 -12.39
N ASN A 140 0.52 -5.88 -12.58
CA ASN A 140 0.11 -6.56 -13.83
C ASN A 140 -1.18 -5.98 -14.42
N ASN A 141 -1.61 -4.79 -13.98
CA ASN A 141 -2.85 -4.19 -14.45
C ASN A 141 -2.56 -3.21 -15.60
N PRO A 142 -3.03 -3.48 -16.82
CA PRO A 142 -2.77 -2.61 -17.97
C PRO A 142 -3.44 -1.23 -17.87
N GLU A 143 -4.43 -1.06 -16.99
CA GLU A 143 -5.03 0.23 -16.70
C GLU A 143 -4.05 1.16 -15.95
N VAL A 144 -3.16 0.59 -15.14
CA VAL A 144 -2.17 1.32 -14.32
C VAL A 144 -0.92 1.57 -15.17
N LYS A 145 -0.92 2.69 -15.89
CA LYS A 145 0.20 3.05 -16.78
C LYS A 145 1.43 3.48 -16.00
N ASN A 146 1.22 4.18 -14.89
CA ASN A 146 2.28 4.66 -14.00
C ASN A 146 1.99 4.21 -12.57
N GLY A 147 2.96 3.53 -11.94
CA GLY A 147 2.88 3.17 -10.53
C GLY A 147 2.97 4.40 -9.60
N LYS A 148 2.72 4.19 -8.30
CA LYS A 148 2.94 5.21 -7.27
C LYS A 148 4.38 5.77 -7.40
N PRO A 149 4.59 7.10 -7.37
CA PRO A 149 3.70 8.14 -6.86
C PRO A 149 2.70 8.74 -7.88
N ALA A 150 2.55 8.17 -9.07
CA ALA A 150 1.48 8.59 -9.98
C ALA A 150 0.09 8.21 -9.42
N PRO A 151 -0.96 9.02 -9.70
CA PRO A 151 -2.28 8.84 -9.11
C PRO A 151 -3.09 7.69 -9.72
N ASP A 152 -2.60 7.08 -10.80
CA ASP A 152 -3.33 6.12 -11.65
C ASP A 152 -4.08 5.06 -10.82
N ILE A 153 -3.40 4.37 -9.90
CA ILE A 153 -4.00 3.27 -9.12
C ILE A 153 -5.20 3.73 -8.27
N PHE A 154 -5.13 4.92 -7.67
CA PHE A 154 -6.20 5.46 -6.84
C PHE A 154 -7.36 5.99 -7.69
N LEU A 155 -7.06 6.66 -8.80
CA LEU A 155 -8.09 7.10 -9.75
C LEU A 155 -8.85 5.91 -10.36
N ILE A 156 -8.13 4.85 -10.71
CA ILE A 156 -8.73 3.60 -11.22
C ILE A 156 -9.59 2.96 -10.14
N CYS A 157 -9.08 2.82 -8.92
CA CYS A 157 -9.84 2.27 -7.79
C CYS A 157 -11.12 3.10 -7.51
N ALA A 158 -11.02 4.43 -7.46
CA ALA A 158 -12.17 5.31 -7.32
C ALA A 158 -13.22 5.10 -8.43
N SER A 159 -12.77 4.96 -9.68
CA SER A 159 -13.65 4.79 -10.84
C SER A 159 -14.46 3.48 -10.84
N LYS A 160 -14.05 2.48 -10.04
CA LYS A 160 -14.72 1.18 -9.90
C LYS A 160 -15.84 1.19 -8.87
N PHE A 161 -15.99 2.26 -8.08
CA PHE A 161 -17.21 2.46 -7.29
C PHE A 161 -18.39 2.78 -8.21
N PRO A 162 -19.60 2.23 -7.96
CA PRO A 162 -20.75 2.41 -8.85
C PRO A 162 -21.19 3.86 -9.03
N ASP A 163 -21.10 4.68 -7.98
CA ASP A 163 -21.51 6.07 -7.92
C ASP A 163 -20.39 7.06 -8.32
N LYS A 164 -19.16 6.56 -8.51
CA LYS A 164 -17.99 7.32 -8.99
C LYS A 164 -17.78 8.62 -8.20
N PRO A 165 -17.44 8.53 -6.90
CA PRO A 165 -17.27 9.69 -6.03
C PRO A 165 -16.19 10.64 -6.56
N ASP A 166 -16.38 11.94 -6.32
CA ASP A 166 -15.33 12.93 -6.60
C ASP A 166 -14.10 12.64 -5.71
N PRO A 167 -12.87 12.86 -6.20
CA PRO A 167 -11.67 12.53 -5.43
C PRO A 167 -11.62 13.16 -4.03
N GLU A 168 -12.17 14.36 -3.84
CA GLU A 168 -12.19 15.02 -2.53
C GLU A 168 -13.11 14.34 -1.50
N GLN A 169 -14.01 13.47 -1.95
CA GLN A 169 -14.88 12.65 -1.11
C GLN A 169 -14.25 11.31 -0.74
N ILE A 170 -13.00 11.07 -1.14
CA ILE A 170 -12.29 9.83 -0.89
C ILE A 170 -11.18 10.07 0.14
N LEU A 171 -11.11 9.17 1.13
CA LEU A 171 -10.00 9.09 2.07
C LEU A 171 -9.10 7.92 1.71
N VAL A 172 -7.83 8.19 1.44
CA VAL A 172 -6.80 7.18 1.24
C VAL A 172 -6.09 6.92 2.56
N PHE A 173 -5.88 5.66 2.90
CA PHE A 173 -4.92 5.25 3.92
C PHE A 173 -3.70 4.64 3.24
N GLU A 174 -2.51 5.03 3.69
CA GLU A 174 -1.21 4.66 3.11
C GLU A 174 -0.14 4.58 4.20
N ASP A 175 0.91 3.80 3.98
CA ASP A 175 2.10 3.73 4.83
C ASP A 175 3.33 4.36 4.14
N SER A 176 3.35 4.37 2.81
CA SER A 176 4.51 4.75 2.03
C SER A 176 4.45 6.24 1.60
N PRO A 177 5.60 6.95 1.56
CA PRO A 177 5.64 8.30 1.00
C PRO A 177 5.22 8.35 -0.48
N ASN A 178 5.52 7.31 -1.26
CA ASN A 178 5.15 7.25 -2.68
C ASN A 178 3.64 7.12 -2.84
N GLY A 179 3.01 6.23 -2.09
CA GLY A 179 1.57 6.05 -2.14
C GLY A 179 0.81 7.24 -1.55
N MET A 180 1.31 7.84 -0.47
CA MET A 180 0.75 9.10 0.02
C MET A 180 0.77 10.19 -1.06
N ARG A 181 1.89 10.36 -1.77
CA ARG A 181 1.96 11.32 -2.88
C ARG A 181 0.99 10.99 -4.01
N ALA A 182 0.78 9.71 -4.32
CA ALA A 182 -0.20 9.29 -5.32
C ALA A 182 -1.63 9.63 -4.90
N GLY A 183 -2.01 9.41 -3.63
CA GLY A 183 -3.31 9.80 -3.09
C GLY A 183 -3.54 11.32 -3.16
N VAL A 184 -2.54 12.09 -2.74
CA VAL A 184 -2.57 13.57 -2.82
C VAL A 184 -2.64 14.04 -4.28
N ALA A 185 -1.84 13.46 -5.18
CA ALA A 185 -1.85 13.79 -6.61
C ALA A 185 -3.17 13.43 -7.29
N ALA A 186 -3.91 12.45 -6.75
CA ALA A 186 -5.25 12.10 -7.21
C ALA A 186 -6.32 13.09 -6.73
N GLY A 187 -5.97 14.08 -5.88
CA GLY A 187 -6.92 15.03 -5.29
C GLY A 187 -7.68 14.48 -4.09
N MET A 188 -7.20 13.37 -3.50
CA MET A 188 -7.83 12.71 -2.35
C MET A 188 -7.21 13.17 -1.04
N GLN A 189 -7.97 13.12 0.06
CA GLN A 189 -7.37 13.26 1.39
C GLN A 189 -6.59 11.98 1.72
N THR A 190 -5.44 12.10 2.36
CA THR A 190 -4.57 10.94 2.61
C THR A 190 -4.07 10.91 4.05
N VAL A 191 -4.40 9.83 4.74
CA VAL A 191 -3.87 9.48 6.06
C VAL A 191 -2.63 8.62 5.86
N LEU A 192 -1.50 9.05 6.41
CA LEU A 192 -0.22 8.35 6.36
C LEU A 192 0.05 7.66 7.71
N VAL A 193 0.35 6.37 7.69
CA VAL A 193 0.82 5.57 8.83
C VAL A 193 2.21 5.03 8.52
N PRO A 194 3.26 5.86 8.62
CA PRO A 194 4.55 5.52 8.02
C PRO A 194 5.39 4.61 8.91
N ASP A 195 6.29 3.85 8.28
CA ASP A 195 7.40 3.22 9.00
C ASP A 195 8.20 4.28 9.80
N LYS A 196 8.67 3.91 10.98
CA LYS A 196 9.37 4.80 11.92
C LYS A 196 10.57 5.51 11.29
N GLY A 197 11.23 4.90 10.32
CA GLY A 197 12.40 5.44 9.63
C GLY A 197 12.12 6.52 8.60
N VAL A 198 10.86 6.74 8.20
CA VAL A 198 10.50 7.76 7.19
C VAL A 198 10.70 9.16 7.75
N GLY A 199 11.55 9.98 7.14
CA GLY A 199 11.81 11.36 7.61
C GLY A 199 10.58 12.28 7.56
N GLU A 200 10.51 13.26 8.46
CA GLU A 200 9.37 14.19 8.60
C GLU A 200 9.03 14.94 7.30
N GLU A 201 10.05 15.39 6.55
CA GLU A 201 9.85 16.07 5.26
C GLU A 201 9.07 15.24 4.24
N LEU A 202 9.23 13.91 4.27
CA LEU A 202 8.54 13.00 3.36
C LEU A 202 7.06 12.80 3.74
N ARG A 203 6.67 13.19 4.95
CA ARG A 203 5.31 13.05 5.50
C ARG A 203 4.46 14.30 5.30
N LYS A 204 5.09 15.47 5.13
CA LYS A 204 4.43 16.79 5.04
C LYS A 204 3.22 16.90 4.10
N PRO A 205 3.20 16.24 2.93
CA PRO A 205 2.04 16.37 2.03
C PRO A 205 0.79 15.61 2.51
N ALA A 206 0.91 14.70 3.50
CA ALA A 206 -0.22 13.96 4.03
C ALA A 206 -1.25 14.89 4.69
N THR A 207 -2.53 14.53 4.60
CA THR A 207 -3.61 15.24 5.30
C THR A 207 -3.53 15.02 6.80
N LEU A 208 -3.22 13.79 7.22
CA LEU A 208 -3.04 13.40 8.61
C LEU A 208 -1.91 12.35 8.68
N VAL A 209 -1.06 12.44 9.69
CA VAL A 209 -0.02 11.44 9.97
C VAL A 209 -0.34 10.80 11.31
N LEU A 210 -0.34 9.47 11.36
CA LEU A 210 -0.58 8.69 12.57
C LEU A 210 0.54 7.67 12.78
N ASP A 211 0.83 7.33 14.03
CA ASP A 211 1.76 6.25 14.35
C ASP A 211 1.10 4.86 14.29
N SER A 212 -0.23 4.80 14.27
CA SER A 212 -1.03 3.57 14.23
C SER A 212 -2.45 3.87 13.75
N LEU A 213 -3.10 2.92 13.05
CA LEU A 213 -4.53 3.01 12.70
C LEU A 213 -5.44 2.97 13.95
N GLU A 214 -4.91 2.57 15.11
CA GLU A 214 -5.64 2.64 16.39
C GLU A 214 -5.97 4.07 16.80
N LEU A 215 -5.18 5.04 16.33
CA LEU A 215 -5.31 6.46 16.67
C LEU A 215 -6.23 7.22 15.70
N PHE A 216 -6.68 6.58 14.63
CA PHE A 216 -7.58 7.22 13.67
C PHE A 216 -8.92 7.56 14.35
N GLN A 217 -9.47 8.74 14.06
CA GLN A 217 -10.79 9.18 14.55
C GLN A 217 -11.68 9.43 13.33
N PRO A 218 -12.59 8.51 12.98
CA PRO A 218 -13.41 8.59 11.77
C PRO A 218 -14.21 9.90 11.64
N GLU A 219 -14.72 10.42 12.75
CA GLU A 219 -15.54 11.62 12.83
C GLU A 219 -14.82 12.88 12.36
N LEU A 220 -13.48 12.91 12.40
CA LEU A 220 -12.68 14.01 11.84
C LEU A 220 -12.94 14.20 10.34
N PHE A 221 -13.28 13.13 9.63
CA PHE A 221 -13.58 13.13 8.20
C PHE A 221 -15.09 12.98 7.93
N GLY A 222 -15.94 13.15 8.95
CA GLY A 222 -17.39 13.01 8.85
C GLY A 222 -17.87 11.57 8.63
N LEU A 223 -17.03 10.58 8.95
CA LEU A 223 -17.41 9.17 9.03
C LEU A 223 -17.99 8.84 10.42
N PRO A 224 -18.73 7.72 10.58
CA PRO A 224 -19.28 7.33 11.88
C PRO A 224 -18.17 7.05 12.91
N ALA A 225 -18.28 7.61 14.11
CA ALA A 225 -17.34 7.38 15.22
C ALA A 225 -17.36 5.92 15.69
N PHE A 226 -16.26 5.45 16.30
CA PHE A 226 -16.12 4.09 16.86
C PHE A 226 -17.11 3.77 18.00
#